data_AF-A0A0D2RD04-F1
#
_entry.id   AF-A0A0D2RD04-F1
#
_cell.length_a   1.000
_cell.length_b   1.000
_cell.length_c   1.000
_cell.angle_alpha   90.00
_cell.angle_beta   90.00
_cell.angle_gamma   90.00
#
_symmetry.space_group_name_H-M   'P 1'
#
loop_
_entity.id
_entity.type
_entity.pdbx_description
1 polymer ?
#
loop_
_entity_poly.entity_id
_entity_poly.type
_entity_poly.pdbx_seq_one_letter_code
_entity_poly.pdbx_strand_id
1 'polypeptide(L)'
;MVNVPSLVSLSIDALKRELIHGDDLLPHVYELPLELFNSVVECLPPLALQKLQSEMPFKNYDDYGPFSDDLKMGRKRGRYGNFDTAWKALFKFRWPDLAECVKPVDWQQIYWETHVQKNVQKLMGSTPLDLAKFNMVKSGEMSRNAPCSCGSKKRYKR
;
A
#
# COMPACT_ATOMS: atom_id res chain seq x y z
N MET A 1 -17.63 27.27 1.06
CA MET A 1 -18.86 26.58 1.51
C MET A 1 -18.43 25.34 2.28
N VAL A 2 -18.70 25.28 3.58
CA VAL A 2 -18.35 24.11 4.41
C VAL A 2 -19.42 23.04 4.11
N ASN A 3 -19.03 21.97 3.44
CA ASN A 3 -19.95 20.89 3.10
C ASN A 3 -20.26 20.13 4.40
N VAL A 4 -21.53 20.07 4.80
CA VAL A 4 -21.92 19.36 6.02
C VAL A 4 -21.75 17.86 5.75
N PRO A 5 -20.94 17.15 6.55
CA PRO A 5 -20.73 15.72 6.33
C PRO A 5 -22.04 14.97 6.56
N SER A 6 -22.35 14.05 5.64
CA SER A 6 -23.51 13.17 5.81
C SER A 6 -23.27 12.20 6.96
N LEU A 7 -24.35 11.68 7.54
CA LEU A 7 -24.26 10.65 8.58
C LEU A 7 -23.39 9.47 8.12
N VAL A 8 -23.55 9.04 6.87
CA VAL A 8 -22.75 7.96 6.26
C VAL A 8 -21.26 8.30 6.28
N SER A 9 -20.87 9.52 5.88
CA SER A 9 -19.46 9.92 5.89
C SER A 9 -18.86 9.92 7.30
N LEU A 10 -19.61 10.38 8.30
CA LEU A 10 -19.19 10.36 9.70
C LEU A 10 -19.06 8.93 10.23
N SER A 11 -19.97 8.03 9.86
CA SER A 11 -19.90 6.61 10.23
C SER A 11 -18.70 5.93 9.60
N ILE A 12 -18.41 6.18 8.32
CA ILE A 12 -17.22 5.62 7.65
C ILE A 12 -15.95 6.17 8.33
N ASP A 13 -15.89 7.46 8.65
CA ASP A 13 -14.73 8.04 9.34
C ASP A 13 -14.54 7.52 10.77
N ALA A 14 -15.63 7.19 11.48
CA ALA A 14 -15.55 6.47 12.74
C ALA A 14 -14.97 5.06 12.53
N LEU A 15 -15.49 4.30 11.56
CA LEU A 15 -14.98 2.96 11.23
C LEU A 15 -13.50 2.99 10.81
N LYS A 16 -13.06 3.99 10.05
CA LYS A 16 -11.64 4.16 9.67
C LYS A 16 -10.74 4.25 10.90
N ARG A 17 -11.13 5.05 11.90
CA ARG A 17 -10.32 5.23 13.12
C ARG A 17 -10.25 3.93 13.91
N GLU A 18 -11.39 3.28 14.09
CA GLU A 18 -11.43 2.00 14.80
C GLU A 18 -10.63 0.93 14.08
N LEU A 19 -10.72 0.79 12.75
CA LEU A 19 -9.94 -0.20 11.99
C LEU A 19 -8.42 0.02 12.03
N ILE A 20 -7.96 1.24 12.29
CA ILE A 20 -6.53 1.52 12.47
C ILE A 20 -6.06 1.07 13.86
N HIS A 21 -6.90 1.25 14.89
CA HIS A 21 -6.50 1.13 16.29
C HIS A 21 -6.97 -0.15 16.98
N GLY A 22 -8.05 -0.78 16.51
CA GLY A 22 -8.68 -1.95 17.12
C GLY A 22 -8.99 -3.04 16.09
N ASP A 23 -8.86 -4.30 16.52
CA ASP A 23 -9.07 -5.48 15.67
C ASP A 23 -10.49 -6.07 15.83
N ASP A 24 -11.23 -5.67 16.87
CA ASP A 24 -12.52 -6.26 17.25
C ASP A 24 -13.68 -5.97 16.27
N LEU A 25 -13.53 -4.98 15.39
CA LEU A 25 -14.58 -4.58 14.44
C LEU A 25 -14.51 -5.29 13.09
N LEU A 26 -13.42 -5.97 12.77
CA LEU A 26 -13.25 -6.65 11.47
C LEU A 26 -14.40 -7.62 11.14
N PRO A 27 -14.86 -8.49 12.07
CA PRO A 27 -15.98 -9.39 11.80
C PRO A 27 -17.25 -8.63 11.40
N HIS A 28 -17.54 -7.54 12.09
CA HIS A 28 -18.72 -6.70 11.88
C HIS A 28 -18.68 -5.97 10.53
N VAL A 29 -17.50 -5.55 10.09
CA VAL A 29 -17.32 -4.94 8.76
C VAL A 29 -17.63 -5.95 7.66
N TYR A 30 -17.29 -7.22 7.84
CA TYR A 30 -17.65 -8.29 6.89
C TYR A 30 -19.13 -8.69 6.94
N GLU A 31 -19.93 -8.18 7.89
CA GLU A 31 -21.38 -8.39 7.93
C GLU A 31 -22.15 -7.31 7.16
N LEU A 32 -21.53 -6.17 6.89
CA LEU A 32 -22.16 -5.03 6.20
C LEU A 32 -22.75 -5.42 4.82
N PRO A 33 -23.84 -4.77 4.38
CA PRO A 33 -24.29 -4.83 2.98
C PRO A 33 -23.16 -4.51 2.00
N LEU A 34 -23.16 -5.14 0.83
CA LEU A 34 -22.06 -5.05 -0.15
C LEU A 34 -21.74 -3.60 -0.57
N GLU A 35 -22.78 -2.77 -0.75
CA GLU A 35 -22.62 -1.36 -1.13
C GLU A 35 -21.90 -0.55 -0.04
N LEU A 36 -22.29 -0.75 1.22
CA LEU A 36 -21.64 -0.10 2.36
C LEU A 36 -20.22 -0.60 2.56
N PHE A 37 -19.99 -1.91 2.40
CA PHE A 37 -18.67 -2.50 2.45
C PHE A 37 -17.74 -1.92 1.38
N ASN A 38 -18.19 -1.82 0.13
CA ASN A 38 -17.39 -1.23 -0.95
C ASN A 38 -17.09 0.25 -0.69
N SER A 39 -18.07 1.01 -0.19
CA SER A 39 -17.85 2.42 0.19
C SER A 39 -16.81 2.56 1.30
N VAL A 40 -16.82 1.67 2.29
CA VAL A 40 -15.77 1.62 3.31
C VAL A 40 -14.42 1.31 2.68
N VAL A 41 -14.31 0.24 1.88
CA VAL A 41 -13.08 -0.20 1.21
C VAL A 41 -12.43 0.93 0.38
N GLU A 42 -13.23 1.67 -0.39
CA GLU A 42 -12.73 2.79 -1.21
C GLU A 42 -12.20 3.98 -0.39
N CYS A 43 -12.65 4.11 0.85
CA CYS A 43 -12.32 5.24 1.72
C CYS A 43 -11.25 4.92 2.77
N LEU A 44 -10.81 3.67 2.89
CA LEU A 44 -9.86 3.25 3.92
C LEU A 44 -8.44 3.76 3.63
N PRO A 45 -7.69 4.15 4.66
CA PRO A 45 -6.27 4.40 4.50
C PRO A 45 -5.50 3.10 4.21
N PRO A 46 -4.30 3.19 3.61
CA PRO A 46 -3.51 2.04 3.15
C PRO A 46 -3.32 0.94 4.20
N LEU A 47 -3.02 1.33 5.44
CA LEU A 47 -2.78 0.38 6.53
C LEU A 47 -4.05 -0.39 6.90
N ALA A 48 -5.18 0.30 7.05
CA ALA A 48 -6.45 -0.33 7.38
C ALA A 48 -6.99 -1.17 6.22
N LEU A 49 -6.78 -0.73 4.98
CA LEU A 49 -7.13 -1.49 3.77
C LEU A 49 -6.35 -2.80 3.69
N GLN A 50 -5.04 -2.76 3.97
CA GLN A 50 -4.19 -3.95 4.01
C GLN A 50 -4.65 -4.93 5.11
N LYS A 51 -4.92 -4.43 6.33
CA LYS A 51 -5.45 -5.26 7.43
C LYS A 51 -6.77 -5.95 7.04
N LEU A 52 -7.71 -5.19 6.49
CA LEU A 52 -9.01 -5.72 6.06
C LEU A 52 -8.86 -6.78 4.95
N GLN A 53 -7.87 -6.63 4.08
CA GLN A 53 -7.58 -7.59 3.02
C GLN A 53 -6.90 -8.86 3.55
N SER A 54 -6.01 -8.76 4.55
CA SER A 54 -5.27 -9.91 5.11
C SER A 54 -6.11 -10.78 6.04
N GLU A 55 -6.94 -10.15 6.88
CA GLU A 55 -7.82 -10.84 7.85
C GLU A 55 -9.08 -11.41 7.20
N MET A 56 -9.20 -11.24 5.89
CA MET A 56 -10.33 -11.70 5.13
C MET A 56 -10.38 -13.23 5.18
N PRO A 57 -11.49 -13.85 5.62
CA PRO A 57 -11.58 -15.29 5.74
C PRO A 57 -11.59 -15.91 4.34
N PHE A 58 -10.41 -16.22 3.81
CA PHE A 58 -10.27 -17.11 2.68
C PHE A 58 -10.76 -18.49 3.12
N LYS A 59 -11.65 -19.11 2.34
CA LYS A 59 -12.01 -20.51 2.56
C LYS A 59 -10.76 -21.36 2.36
N ASN A 60 -10.10 -21.71 3.46
CA ASN A 60 -9.09 -22.75 3.47
C ASN A 60 -9.86 -24.08 3.37
N TYR A 61 -9.89 -24.68 2.18
CA TYR A 61 -10.64 -25.92 1.90
C TYR A 61 -9.89 -27.18 2.38
N ASP A 62 -9.01 -27.07 3.37
CA ASP A 62 -8.14 -28.16 3.80
C ASP A 62 -8.37 -28.57 5.26
N ASP A 63 -9.64 -28.76 5.65
CA ASP A 63 -9.96 -29.51 6.88
C ASP A 63 -10.93 -30.66 6.54
N TYR A 64 -10.33 -31.83 6.30
CA TYR A 64 -11.01 -33.11 6.14
C TYR A 64 -11.39 -33.64 7.54
N GLY A 65 -12.37 -33.02 8.19
CA GLY A 65 -12.97 -33.50 9.44
C GLY A 65 -14.29 -34.24 9.17
N PRO A 66 -14.47 -35.51 9.57
CA PRO A 66 -15.69 -36.25 9.33
C PRO A 66 -16.80 -35.93 10.35
N PHE A 67 -18.00 -35.76 9.82
CA PHE A 67 -19.32 -35.96 10.45
C PHE A 67 -19.78 -34.96 11.53
N SER A 68 -20.79 -34.17 11.15
CA SER A 68 -21.97 -33.89 11.99
C SER A 68 -23.04 -33.26 11.10
N ASP A 69 -24.05 -34.04 10.75
CA ASP A 69 -25.33 -33.51 10.30
C ASP A 69 -25.86 -32.57 11.39
N ASP A 70 -25.85 -31.27 11.15
CA ASP A 70 -26.97 -30.36 11.44
C ASP A 70 -26.56 -28.89 11.26
N LEU A 71 -27.49 -28.13 10.67
CA LEU A 71 -27.50 -26.66 10.55
C LEU A 71 -26.71 -26.03 9.39
N LYS A 72 -27.44 -25.88 8.27
CA LYS A 72 -27.40 -24.71 7.35
C LYS A 72 -26.03 -24.07 7.14
N MET A 73 -25.15 -24.78 6.43
CA MET A 73 -24.01 -24.15 5.77
C MET A 73 -24.50 -23.38 4.52
N GLY A 74 -25.17 -22.25 4.76
CA GLY A 74 -25.31 -21.22 3.74
C GLY A 74 -23.92 -20.94 3.21
N ARG A 75 -23.69 -21.20 1.92
CA ARG A 75 -22.39 -21.03 1.28
C ARG A 75 -21.95 -19.58 1.49
N LYS A 76 -21.17 -19.32 2.55
CA LYS A 76 -20.48 -18.03 2.76
C LYS A 76 -19.55 -17.87 1.57
N ARG A 77 -20.04 -17.19 0.54
CA ARG A 77 -19.24 -16.79 -0.61
C ARG A 77 -18.15 -15.90 -0.03
N GLY A 78 -16.89 -16.21 -0.31
CA GLY A 78 -15.81 -15.26 -0.05
C GLY A 78 -16.26 -13.94 -0.63
N ARG A 79 -16.31 -12.89 0.19
CA ARG A 79 -16.54 -11.57 -0.38
C ARG A 79 -15.38 -11.33 -1.35
N TYR A 80 -15.63 -10.69 -2.47
CA TYR A 80 -14.54 -10.17 -3.30
C TYR A 80 -14.70 -8.67 -3.18
N GLY A 81 -13.93 -8.07 -2.27
CA GLY A 81 -13.90 -6.62 -2.13
C GLY A 81 -13.20 -6.01 -3.33
N ASN A 82 -13.58 -4.80 -3.73
CA ASN A 82 -12.94 -4.08 -4.83
C ASN A 82 -11.57 -3.49 -4.39
N PHE A 83 -10.73 -4.29 -3.73
CA PHE A 83 -9.44 -3.85 -3.17
C PHE A 83 -8.52 -3.26 -4.23
N ASP A 84 -8.47 -3.87 -5.42
CA ASP A 84 -7.67 -3.36 -6.54
C ASP A 84 -8.04 -1.90 -6.90
N THR A 85 -9.35 -1.62 -6.97
CA THR A 85 -9.85 -0.27 -7.25
C THR A 85 -9.55 0.71 -6.11
N ALA A 86 -9.62 0.27 -4.86
CA ALA A 86 -9.30 1.09 -3.70
C ALA A 86 -7.80 1.42 -3.63
N TRP A 87 -6.93 0.44 -3.87
CA TRP A 87 -5.48 0.65 -3.98
C TRP A 87 -5.13 1.60 -5.13
N LYS A 88 -5.79 1.44 -6.28
CA LYS A 88 -5.66 2.36 -7.42
C LYS A 88 -6.10 3.79 -7.07
N ALA A 89 -7.20 3.95 -6.35
CA ALA A 89 -7.70 5.25 -5.90
C ALA A 89 -6.72 5.93 -4.95
N LEU A 90 -6.20 5.20 -3.96
CA LEU A 90 -5.17 5.68 -3.03
C LEU A 90 -3.89 6.11 -3.76
N PHE A 91 -3.45 5.32 -4.74
CA PHE A 91 -2.28 5.65 -5.55
C PHE A 91 -2.47 6.96 -6.32
N LYS A 92 -3.58 7.06 -7.07
CA LYS A 92 -3.94 8.26 -7.84
C LYS A 92 -4.06 9.51 -6.96
N PHE A 93 -4.66 9.36 -5.78
CA PHE A 93 -4.83 10.44 -4.84
C PHE A 93 -3.49 10.98 -4.33
N ARG A 94 -2.51 10.08 -4.09
CA ARG A 94 -1.23 10.47 -3.50
C ARG A 94 -0.16 10.86 -4.52
N TRP A 95 -0.18 10.26 -5.71
CA TRP A 95 0.77 10.52 -6.80
C TRP A 95 0.06 10.59 -8.16
N PRO A 96 -0.70 11.67 -8.43
CA PRO A 96 -1.44 11.81 -9.69
C PRO A 96 -0.51 11.75 -10.91
N ASP A 97 0.66 12.40 -10.83
CA ASP A 97 1.64 12.48 -11.92
C ASP A 97 2.20 11.12 -12.35
N LEU A 98 2.25 10.15 -11.43
CA LEU A 98 2.78 8.81 -11.72
C LEU A 98 1.69 7.85 -12.22
N ALA A 99 0.42 8.15 -11.94
CA ALA A 99 -0.67 7.23 -12.20
C ALA A 99 -0.95 6.99 -13.69
N GLU A 100 -0.53 7.92 -14.55
CA GLU A 100 -0.70 7.80 -16.01
C GLU A 100 0.41 6.95 -16.65
N CYS A 101 1.60 6.88 -16.02
CA CYS A 101 2.76 6.20 -16.59
C CYS A 101 2.85 4.72 -16.24
N VAL A 102 2.08 4.25 -15.24
CA VAL A 102 2.19 2.88 -14.73
C VAL A 102 1.10 2.01 -15.37
N LYS A 103 1.47 0.80 -15.81
CA LYS A 103 0.55 -0.29 -16.16
C LYS A 103 0.69 -1.43 -15.14
N PRO A 104 0.00 -1.37 -13.99
CA PRO A 104 0.15 -2.36 -12.94
C PRO A 104 -0.39 -3.73 -13.30
N VAL A 105 0.30 -4.75 -12.82
CA VAL A 105 -0.27 -6.10 -12.60
C VAL A 105 -0.88 -6.18 -11.19
N ASP A 106 -0.38 -5.39 -10.23
CA ASP A 106 -0.85 -5.31 -8.85
C ASP A 106 -0.73 -3.88 -8.29
N TRP A 107 -1.86 -3.23 -7.99
CA TRP A 107 -1.89 -1.87 -7.44
C TRP A 107 -1.38 -1.79 -5.99
N GLN A 108 -1.54 -2.85 -5.20
CA GLN A 108 -1.10 -2.88 -3.80
C GLN A 108 0.43 -2.86 -3.71
N GLN A 109 1.10 -3.73 -4.47
CA GLN A 109 2.56 -3.80 -4.50
C GLN A 109 3.17 -2.46 -4.92
N ILE A 110 2.68 -1.90 -6.02
CA ILE A 110 3.20 -0.63 -6.57
C ILE A 110 2.99 0.52 -5.59
N TYR A 111 1.87 0.55 -4.86
CA TYR A 111 1.65 1.54 -3.82
C TYR A 111 2.76 1.50 -2.76
N TRP A 112 3.07 0.32 -2.22
CA TRP A 112 4.07 0.18 -1.16
C TRP A 112 5.50 0.44 -1.63
N GLU A 113 5.87 -0.06 -2.82
CA GLU A 113 7.18 0.22 -3.41
C GLU A 113 7.38 1.73 -3.62
N THR A 114 6.39 2.40 -4.21
CA THR A 114 6.44 3.86 -4.44
C THR A 114 6.48 4.62 -3.11
N HIS A 115 5.71 4.19 -2.12
CA HIS A 115 5.70 4.77 -0.79
C HIS A 115 7.09 4.71 -0.15
N VAL A 116 7.72 3.54 -0.11
CA VAL A 116 9.05 3.36 0.49
C VAL A 116 10.08 4.18 -0.27
N GLN A 117 10.11 4.11 -1.61
CA GLN A 117 11.04 4.89 -2.43
C GLN A 117 10.95 6.39 -2.15
N LYS A 118 9.74 6.95 -2.10
CA LYS A 118 9.53 8.38 -1.83
C LYS A 118 9.93 8.76 -0.41
N ASN A 119 9.66 7.93 0.59
CA ASN A 119 10.09 8.21 1.97
C ASN A 119 11.62 8.15 2.11
N VAL A 120 12.27 7.15 1.50
CA VAL A 120 13.73 7.06 1.50
C VAL A 120 14.35 8.27 0.79
N GLN A 121 13.83 8.67 -0.37
CA GLN A 121 14.31 9.88 -1.08
C GLN A 121 14.16 11.14 -0.22
N LYS A 122 13.05 11.29 0.52
CA LYS A 122 12.85 12.41 1.46
C LYS A 122 13.87 12.39 2.60
N LEU A 123 14.13 11.22 3.19
CA LEU A 123 15.08 11.08 4.30
C LEU A 123 16.52 11.34 3.85
N MET A 124 16.89 10.87 2.65
CA MET A 124 18.23 11.08 2.09
C MET A 124 18.47 12.53 1.65
N GLY A 125 17.41 13.35 1.50
CA GLY A 125 17.51 14.74 1.04
C GLY A 125 18.07 14.90 -0.38
N SER A 126 18.23 13.80 -1.12
CA SER A 126 18.82 13.77 -2.45
C SER A 126 18.05 12.77 -3.31
N THR A 127 17.58 13.21 -4.48
CA THR A 127 17.04 12.27 -5.47
C THR A 127 18.18 11.43 -6.07
N PRO A 128 17.90 10.26 -6.67
CA PRO A 128 18.92 9.51 -7.41
C PRO A 128 19.62 10.36 -8.48
N LEU A 129 18.91 11.34 -9.05
CA LEU A 129 19.46 12.30 -9.99
C LEU A 129 20.44 13.28 -9.30
N ASP A 130 20.10 13.76 -8.10
CA ASP A 130 20.99 14.63 -7.33
C ASP A 130 22.25 13.88 -6.89
N LEU A 131 22.11 12.61 -6.49
CA LEU A 131 23.24 11.75 -6.17
C LEU A 131 24.10 11.48 -7.41
N ALA A 132 23.48 11.24 -8.57
CA ALA A 132 24.20 11.08 -9.84
C ALA A 132 24.96 12.36 -10.22
N LYS A 133 24.33 13.54 -10.12
CA LYS A 133 24.97 14.84 -10.36
C LYS A 133 26.11 15.08 -9.38
N PHE A 134 25.91 14.83 -8.09
CA PHE A 134 26.93 14.93 -7.05
C PHE A 134 28.13 14.02 -7.34
N ASN A 135 27.87 12.75 -7.68
CA ASN A 135 28.93 11.80 -8.02
C ASN A 135 29.66 12.20 -9.31
N MET A 136 28.97 12.75 -10.30
CA MET A 136 29.58 13.27 -11.52
C MET A 136 30.50 14.46 -11.23
N VAL A 137 30.05 15.44 -10.45
CA VAL A 137 30.88 16.59 -10.02
C VAL A 137 32.10 16.10 -9.24
N LYS A 138 31.90 15.24 -8.23
CA LYS A 138 32.98 14.66 -7.43
C LYS A 138 33.98 13.85 -8.27
N SER A 139 33.51 13.16 -9.31
CA SER A 139 34.39 12.45 -10.25
C SER A 139 35.16 13.39 -11.19
N GLY A 140 34.60 14.57 -11.48
CA GLY A 140 35.26 15.63 -12.26
C GLY A 140 36.34 16.37 -11.48
N GLU A 141 36.19 16.49 -10.15
CA GLU A 141 37.19 17.08 -9.24
C GLU A 141 38.33 16.10 -8.89
N MET A 142 38.19 14.82 -9.23
CA MET A 142 39.17 13.78 -8.92
C MET A 142 40.45 13.99 -9.75
N SER A 143 41.56 14.34 -9.09
CA SER A 143 42.82 14.64 -9.77
C SER A 143 43.35 13.46 -10.59
N ARG A 144 44.08 13.76 -11.68
CA ARG A 144 44.77 12.74 -12.48
C ARG A 144 45.71 11.93 -11.59
N ASN A 145 45.62 10.59 -11.65
CA ASN A 145 46.37 9.66 -10.81
C ASN A 145 45.97 9.62 -9.32
N ALA A 146 44.80 10.13 -8.95
CA ALA A 146 44.29 9.98 -7.59
C ALA A 146 44.25 8.49 -7.16
N PRO A 147 44.63 8.17 -5.92
CA PRO A 147 44.49 6.82 -5.36
C PRO A 147 43.02 6.39 -5.37
N CYS A 148 42.75 5.10 -5.62
CA CYS A 148 41.40 4.55 -5.52
C CYS A 148 40.83 4.80 -4.12
N SER A 149 39.60 5.32 -4.05
CA SER A 149 38.89 5.50 -2.77
C SER A 149 38.61 4.18 -2.04
N CYS A 150 38.79 3.05 -2.73
CA CYS A 150 38.68 1.69 -2.21
C CYS A 150 39.89 1.22 -1.37
N GLY A 151 40.92 2.05 -1.16
CA GLY A 151 42.12 1.70 -0.39
C GLY A 151 43.12 0.79 -1.14
N SER A 152 42.82 0.39 -2.38
CA SER A 152 43.79 -0.31 -3.22
C SER A 152 44.88 0.65 -3.72
N LYS A 153 46.11 0.15 -3.89
CA LYS A 153 47.24 0.93 -4.46
C LYS A 153 47.05 1.28 -5.96
N LYS A 154 45.87 1.03 -6.51
CA LYS A 154 45.53 1.32 -7.90
C LYS A 154 45.15 2.79 -8.02
N ARG A 155 45.52 3.40 -9.14
CA ARG A 155 45.16 4.77 -9.50
C ARG A 155 44.03 4.77 -10.49
N TYR A 156 43.16 5.77 -10.44
CA TYR A 156 42.15 5.96 -11.48
C TYR A 156 42.85 6.23 -12.82
N LYS A 157 42.75 5.28 -13.75
CA LYS A 157 43.05 5.48 -15.17
C LYS A 157 41.75 5.87 -15.85
N ARG A 158 41.80 6.96 -16.63
CA ARG A 158 40.87 7.15 -17.75
C ARG A 158 41.66 6.88 -19.02
#